data_AF-A0A0C2SL29-F1
#
_entry.id   AF-A0A0C2SL29-F1
#
_cell.length_a   1.000
_cell.length_b   1.000
_cell.length_c   1.000
_cell.angle_alpha   90.00
_cell.angle_beta   90.00
_cell.angle_gamma   90.00
#
_symmetry.space_group_name_H-M   'P 1'
#
loop_
_entity.id
_entity.type
_entity.pdbx_description
1 polymer ?
#
loop_
_entity_poly.entity_id
_entity_poly.type
_entity_poly.pdbx_seq_one_letter_code
_entity_poly.pdbx_strand_id
1 'polypeptide(L)'
;YTRSMLKCLVGYPLYVPQPFCEFSEEVYSRRGVCVGDVGIITKDGAFDFLFNICPSQNSLINPPNLLRGFTLETSEDSKTYPKEQFLHDTHLFESPIYTSSEARGAILELPEGAFMYSVASILPFRRLASRYGEQWYKYAIGARGKDVLNGSLRVVTSCTKCTQWGIAVF
;
A
#
# COMPACT_ATOMS: atom_id res chain seq x y z
N TYR A 1 6.64 -15.88 -0.32
CA TYR A 1 5.57 -15.00 0.19
C TYR A 1 4.70 -14.39 -0.91
N THR A 2 5.22 -13.51 -1.79
CA THR A 2 4.44 -12.84 -2.87
C THR A 2 3.66 -13.82 -3.76
N ARG A 3 4.28 -14.93 -4.18
CA ARG A 3 3.62 -15.97 -5.00
C ARG A 3 2.41 -16.60 -4.30
N SER A 4 2.44 -16.76 -2.98
CA SER A 4 1.35 -17.37 -2.21
C SER A 4 0.20 -16.38 -2.01
N MET A 5 0.52 -15.13 -1.66
CA MET A 5 -0.47 -14.05 -1.49
C MET A 5 -1.17 -13.67 -2.79
N LEU A 6 -0.43 -13.65 -3.91
CA LEU A 6 -1.00 -13.41 -5.24
C LEU A 6 -2.03 -14.47 -5.63
N LYS A 7 -1.82 -15.74 -5.26
CA LYS A 7 -2.79 -16.83 -5.52
C LYS A 7 -4.09 -16.62 -4.75
N CYS A 8 -4.02 -16.05 -3.56
CA CYS A 8 -5.19 -15.75 -2.73
C CYS A 8 -5.87 -14.41 -3.12
N LEU A 9 -5.32 -13.66 -4.08
CA LEU A 9 -5.83 -12.37 -4.54
C LEU A 9 -6.02 -11.32 -3.42
N VAL A 10 -5.29 -11.48 -2.31
CA VAL A 10 -5.35 -10.62 -1.12
C VAL A 10 -4.43 -9.39 -1.21
N GLY A 11 -3.86 -9.13 -2.39
CA GLY A 11 -2.99 -7.98 -2.65
C GLY A 11 -1.52 -8.36 -2.80
N TYR A 12 -0.66 -7.34 -2.74
CA TYR A 12 0.79 -7.50 -2.88
C TYR A 12 1.47 -7.26 -1.53
N PRO A 13 2.15 -8.26 -0.95
CA PRO A 13 2.86 -8.05 0.30
C PRO A 13 4.11 -7.20 0.10
N LEU A 14 4.31 -6.22 0.99
CA LEU A 14 5.56 -5.47 1.09
C LEU A 14 6.53 -6.24 2.00
N TYR A 15 7.79 -6.37 1.56
CA TYR A 15 8.84 -6.97 2.39
C TYR A 15 9.36 -5.97 3.42
N VAL A 16 9.41 -4.70 3.04
CA VAL A 16 9.72 -3.57 3.92
C VAL A 16 8.44 -2.75 4.05
N PRO A 17 7.60 -3.01 5.06
CA PRO A 17 6.33 -2.28 5.24
C PRO A 17 6.54 -0.89 5.85
N GLN A 18 7.76 -0.59 6.31
CA GLN A 18 8.10 0.76 6.75
C GLN A 18 7.94 1.73 5.58
N PRO A 19 7.31 2.90 5.80
CA PRO A 19 7.17 3.90 4.76
C PRO A 19 8.55 4.30 4.22
N PHE A 20 8.76 4.05 2.93
CA PHE A 20 9.91 4.56 2.22
C PHE A 20 9.49 5.83 1.50
N CYS A 21 9.96 6.97 2.01
CA CYS A 21 9.85 8.25 1.33
C CYS A 21 11.17 8.97 1.51
N GLU A 22 11.81 9.36 0.40
CA GLU A 22 12.99 10.25 0.42
C GLU A 22 12.66 11.62 1.02
N PHE A 23 11.37 11.96 1.11
CA PHE A 23 10.86 13.20 1.66
C PHE A 23 10.29 12.88 3.04
N SER A 24 11.02 13.26 4.08
CA SER A 24 10.67 13.07 5.48
C SER A 24 9.50 13.98 5.89
N GLU A 25 8.34 13.83 5.27
CA GLU A 25 7.12 14.36 5.85
C GLU A 25 6.79 13.48 7.05
N GLU A 26 6.95 14.04 8.26
CA GLU A 26 6.62 13.37 9.53
C GLU A 26 5.24 12.71 9.48
N VAL A 27 4.31 13.32 8.74
CA VAL A 27 2.94 12.85 8.53
C VAL A 27 2.91 11.49 7.81
N TYR A 28 3.67 11.32 6.72
CA TYR A 28 3.69 10.06 5.97
C TYR A 28 4.43 8.96 6.74
N SER A 29 5.51 9.33 7.44
CA SER A 29 6.29 8.37 8.24
C SER A 29 5.48 7.73 9.37
N ARG A 30 4.56 8.48 9.98
CA ARG A 30 3.67 7.96 11.03
C ARG A 30 2.51 7.14 10.48
N ARG A 31 2.01 7.48 9.30
CA ARG A 31 0.82 6.84 8.73
C ARG A 31 1.15 5.61 7.90
N GLY A 32 2.32 5.58 7.27
CA GLY A 32 2.69 4.53 6.32
C GLY A 32 1.81 4.53 5.07
N VAL A 33 1.96 3.48 4.25
CA VAL A 33 1.22 3.29 2.99
C VAL A 33 -0.29 3.31 3.21
N CYS A 34 -1.00 4.21 2.53
CA CYS A 34 -2.44 4.42 2.68
C CYS A 34 -3.19 4.23 1.37
N VAL A 35 -4.50 4.04 1.48
CA VAL A 35 -5.40 4.03 0.31
C VAL A 35 -5.27 5.35 -0.45
N GLY A 36 -5.19 5.24 -1.77
CA GLY A 36 -4.95 6.36 -2.67
C GLY A 36 -3.48 6.61 -2.99
N ASP A 37 -2.55 5.99 -2.27
CA ASP A 37 -1.13 6.14 -2.58
C ASP A 37 -0.84 5.57 -3.97
N VAL A 38 -0.10 6.35 -4.75
CA VAL A 38 0.46 5.98 -6.04
C VAL A 38 1.96 5.90 -5.88
N GLY A 39 2.52 4.78 -6.31
CA GLY A 39 3.93 4.49 -6.10
C GLY A 39 4.42 3.30 -6.88
N ILE A 40 5.66 2.92 -6.59
CA ILE A 40 6.30 1.73 -7.15
C ILE A 40 6.75 0.81 -6.02
N ILE A 41 6.74 -0.49 -6.27
CA ILE A 41 7.36 -1.45 -5.36
C ILE A 41 8.81 -1.59 -5.79
N THR A 42 9.73 -1.27 -4.89
CA THR A 42 11.17 -1.30 -5.15
C THR A 42 11.70 -2.74 -5.17
N LYS A 43 12.94 -2.93 -5.63
CA LYS A 43 13.56 -4.28 -5.73
C LYS A 43 13.75 -4.94 -4.37
N ASP A 44 13.97 -4.15 -3.32
CA ASP A 44 14.04 -4.55 -1.92
C ASP A 44 12.65 -4.72 -1.27
N GLY A 45 11.57 -4.46 -2.02
CA GLY A 45 10.20 -4.76 -1.60
C GLY A 45 9.58 -3.70 -0.68
N ALA A 46 10.12 -2.49 -0.66
CA ALA A 46 9.48 -1.31 -0.08
C ALA A 46 8.48 -0.71 -1.07
N PHE A 47 7.61 0.17 -0.56
CA PHE A 47 6.73 0.99 -1.39
C PHE A 47 7.29 2.41 -1.45
N ASP A 48 7.74 2.83 -2.64
CA ASP A 48 8.25 4.18 -2.90
C ASP A 48 7.10 5.09 -3.34
N PHE A 49 6.75 6.00 -2.45
CA PHE A 49 5.61 6.90 -2.58
C PHE A 49 5.88 8.05 -3.57
N LEU A 50 4.91 8.32 -4.44
CA LEU A 50 4.95 9.45 -5.37
C LEU A 50 3.97 10.55 -4.99
N PHE A 51 2.70 10.18 -4.81
CA PHE A 51 1.60 11.07 -4.42
C PHE A 51 0.37 10.23 -4.03
N ASN A 52 -0.66 10.85 -3.47
CA ASN A 52 -1.93 10.26 -3.08
C ASN A 52 -3.09 10.89 -3.86
N ILE A 53 -3.99 10.07 -4.41
CA ILE A 53 -5.10 10.53 -5.25
C ILE A 53 -6.36 10.92 -4.47
N CYS A 54 -6.38 10.76 -3.15
CA CYS A 54 -7.52 11.10 -2.30
C CYS A 54 -7.51 12.60 -1.93
N PRO A 55 -8.63 13.34 -2.12
CA PRO A 55 -8.69 14.77 -1.87
C PRO A 55 -8.29 15.18 -0.46
N SER A 56 -8.72 14.40 0.55
CA SER A 56 -8.44 14.67 1.96
C SER A 56 -6.97 14.60 2.34
N GLN A 57 -6.15 13.95 1.50
CA GLN A 57 -4.72 13.75 1.73
C GLN A 57 -3.86 14.73 0.93
N ASN A 58 -4.45 15.39 -0.07
CA ASN A 58 -3.70 16.13 -1.08
C ASN A 58 -2.86 17.27 -0.47
N SER A 59 -3.41 18.06 0.47
CA SER A 59 -2.64 19.14 1.09
C SER A 59 -1.68 18.70 2.20
N LEU A 60 -1.77 17.45 2.66
CA LEU A 60 -1.01 16.95 3.80
C LEU A 60 0.23 16.16 3.40
N ILE A 61 0.14 15.40 2.30
CA ILE A 61 1.21 14.47 1.89
C ILE A 61 1.65 14.59 0.43
N ASN A 62 0.93 15.36 -0.40
CA ASN A 62 1.34 15.50 -1.79
C ASN A 62 2.30 16.66 -1.96
N PRO A 63 3.29 16.48 -2.87
CA PRO A 63 4.22 17.56 -3.17
C PRO A 63 3.49 18.72 -3.86
N PRO A 64 3.91 19.97 -3.60
CA PRO A 64 3.20 21.18 -4.05
C PRO A 64 3.16 21.34 -5.58
N ASN A 65 4.03 20.65 -6.31
CA ASN A 65 4.10 20.65 -7.77
C ASN A 65 3.31 19.50 -8.43
N LEU A 66 2.41 18.83 -7.70
CA LEU A 66 1.55 17.80 -8.27
C LEU A 66 0.61 18.42 -9.32
N LEU A 67 0.53 17.79 -10.48
CA LEU A 67 -0.35 18.25 -11.57
C LEU A 67 -1.83 18.23 -11.15
N ARG A 68 -2.58 19.25 -11.55
CA ARG A 68 -4.03 19.29 -11.32
C ARG A 68 -4.71 18.11 -12.04
N GLY A 69 -5.69 17.51 -11.37
CA GLY A 69 -6.48 16.41 -11.91
C GLY A 69 -6.01 15.02 -11.49
N PHE A 70 -4.91 14.89 -10.74
CA PHE A 70 -4.46 13.61 -10.18
C PHE A 70 -5.24 13.20 -8.92
N THR A 71 -6.40 13.80 -8.67
CA THR A 71 -7.18 13.58 -7.47
C THR A 71 -8.57 13.11 -7.86
N LEU A 72 -9.18 12.26 -7.04
CA LEU A 72 -10.57 11.88 -7.18
C LEU A 72 -11.49 13.12 -7.09
N GLU A 73 -12.62 13.05 -7.77
CA GLU A 73 -13.55 14.19 -7.87
C GLU A 73 -14.30 14.43 -6.55
N THR A 74 -14.61 13.37 -5.81
CA THR A 74 -15.37 13.47 -4.56
C THR A 74 -14.63 12.82 -3.38
N SER A 75 -14.85 13.38 -2.18
CA SER A 75 -14.34 12.78 -0.94
C SER A 75 -15.03 11.44 -0.64
N GLU A 76 -16.29 11.27 -1.06
CA GLU A 76 -17.05 10.02 -0.92
C GLU A 76 -16.35 8.84 -1.60
N ASP A 77 -15.81 9.07 -2.80
CA ASP A 77 -15.07 8.03 -3.54
C ASP A 77 -13.79 7.60 -2.82
N SER A 78 -13.23 8.46 -1.97
CA SER A 78 -12.02 8.19 -1.18
C SER A 78 -12.29 7.61 0.22
N LYS A 79 -13.56 7.47 0.62
CA LYS A 79 -13.89 6.96 1.95
C LYS A 79 -13.46 5.50 2.09
N THR A 80 -12.70 5.26 3.14
CA THR A 80 -12.28 3.91 3.54
C THR A 80 -13.09 3.43 4.71
N TYR A 81 -13.43 2.16 4.69
CA TYR A 81 -14.16 1.49 5.77
C TYR A 81 -13.31 0.33 6.30
N PRO A 82 -13.37 0.04 7.62
CA PRO A 82 -12.82 -1.19 8.15
C PRO A 82 -13.62 -2.35 7.53
N LYS A 83 -12.94 -3.19 6.75
CA LYS A 83 -13.55 -4.31 6.04
C LYS A 83 -13.40 -5.61 6.83
N GLU A 84 -12.22 -5.82 7.42
CA GLU A 84 -11.92 -7.00 8.24
C GLU A 84 -11.10 -6.56 9.45
N GLN A 85 -11.38 -7.21 10.58
CA GLN A 85 -10.60 -7.10 11.80
C GLN A 85 -9.91 -8.45 12.03
N PHE A 86 -8.59 -8.41 12.08
CA PHE A 86 -7.78 -9.49 12.63
C PHE A 86 -7.74 -9.25 14.13
N LEU A 87 -8.40 -10.11 14.92
CA LEU A 87 -8.49 -9.95 16.37
C LEU A 87 -7.11 -10.12 17.02
N HIS A 88 -6.93 -9.52 18.20
CA HIS A 88 -5.84 -9.88 19.11
C HIS A 88 -5.89 -11.39 19.37
N ASP A 89 -4.73 -12.03 19.52
CA ASP A 89 -4.63 -13.48 19.70
C ASP A 89 -5.26 -14.31 18.56
N THR A 90 -5.39 -13.75 17.34
CA THR A 90 -5.69 -14.57 16.15
C THR A 90 -4.43 -15.37 15.80
N HIS A 91 -4.23 -16.42 16.58
CA HIS A 91 -3.30 -17.47 16.24
C HIS A 91 -3.97 -18.32 15.16
N LEU A 92 -3.48 -18.25 13.92
CA LEU A 92 -3.80 -19.29 12.94
C LEU A 92 -3.32 -20.68 13.41
N PHE A 93 -2.46 -20.74 14.44
CA PHE A 93 -1.85 -21.95 14.98
C PHE A 93 -1.71 -21.89 16.51
N GLU A 94 -2.25 -22.89 17.22
CA GLU A 94 -2.32 -22.98 18.70
C GLU A 94 -0.96 -23.02 19.45
N SER A 95 0.18 -23.04 18.75
CA SER A 95 1.52 -23.22 19.34
C SER A 95 2.53 -22.21 18.78
N PRO A 96 3.46 -21.68 19.60
CA PRO A 96 4.55 -20.80 19.15
C PRO A 96 5.58 -21.53 18.27
N ILE A 97 5.44 -22.84 18.08
CA ILE A 97 6.33 -23.64 17.25
C ILE A 97 5.69 -23.83 15.88
N TYR A 98 6.22 -23.09 14.91
CA TYR A 98 5.87 -23.26 13.51
C TYR A 98 6.66 -24.42 12.92
N THR A 99 5.96 -25.49 12.52
CA THR A 99 6.54 -26.55 11.70
C THR A 99 5.96 -26.45 10.30
N SER A 100 6.82 -26.54 9.29
CA SER A 100 6.39 -26.54 7.90
C SER A 100 6.99 -27.74 7.19
N SER A 101 6.17 -28.44 6.42
CA SER A 101 6.63 -29.47 5.48
C SER A 101 7.21 -28.87 4.20
N GLU A 102 7.07 -27.55 4.01
CA GLU A 102 7.55 -26.84 2.84
C GLU A 102 8.99 -26.36 3.07
N ALA A 103 9.82 -26.47 2.03
CA ALA A 103 11.20 -25.99 2.07
C ALA A 103 11.33 -24.47 2.10
N ARG A 104 10.23 -23.73 1.88
CA ARG A 104 10.21 -22.26 1.87
C ARG A 104 8.88 -21.72 2.37
N GLY A 105 8.93 -20.74 3.27
CA GLY A 105 7.75 -20.13 3.86
C GLY A 105 7.97 -18.69 4.30
N ALA A 106 6.88 -18.06 4.73
CA ALA A 106 6.93 -16.78 5.43
C ALA A 106 5.78 -16.70 6.42
N ILE A 107 6.05 -16.13 7.57
CA ILE A 107 5.10 -15.92 8.66
C ILE A 107 4.99 -14.41 8.87
N LEU A 108 3.75 -13.93 8.95
CA LEU A 108 3.42 -12.58 9.37
C LEU A 108 2.69 -12.69 10.70
N GLU A 109 3.26 -12.11 11.74
CA GLU A 109 2.69 -12.07 13.08
C GLU A 109 2.11 -10.68 13.34
N LEU A 110 0.91 -10.65 13.92
CA LEU A 110 0.17 -9.43 14.24
C LEU A 110 -0.36 -9.57 15.68
N PRO A 111 0.50 -9.43 16.71
CA PRO A 111 0.14 -9.79 18.10
C PRO A 111 -1.09 -9.03 18.62
N GLU A 112 -1.13 -7.73 18.34
CA GLU A 112 -2.23 -6.83 18.72
C GLU A 112 -3.38 -6.84 17.69
N GLY A 113 -3.35 -7.78 16.74
CA GLY A 113 -4.26 -7.82 15.61
C GLY A 113 -4.01 -6.72 14.57
N ALA A 114 -4.97 -6.55 13.68
CA ALA A 114 -4.90 -5.56 12.61
C ALA A 114 -6.28 -5.20 12.07
N PHE A 115 -6.36 -4.04 11.41
CA PHE A 115 -7.54 -3.60 10.69
C PHE A 115 -7.23 -3.44 9.21
N MET A 116 -8.04 -4.08 8.36
CA MET A 116 -7.99 -3.85 6.92
C MET A 116 -8.95 -2.71 6.56
N TYR A 117 -8.41 -1.66 5.95
CA TYR A 117 -9.17 -0.56 5.38
C TYR A 117 -9.28 -0.75 3.88
N SER A 118 -10.49 -0.58 3.34
CA SER A 118 -10.75 -0.68 1.90
C SER A 118 -11.70 0.41 1.45
N VAL A 119 -11.57 0.81 0.19
CA VAL A 119 -12.57 1.64 -0.49
C VAL A 119 -13.85 0.84 -0.74
N ALA A 120 -14.99 1.53 -0.73
CA ALA A 120 -16.28 0.92 -1.09
C ALA A 120 -16.35 0.56 -2.58
N SER A 121 -15.73 1.37 -3.45
CA SER A 121 -15.70 1.13 -4.89
C SER A 121 -14.32 1.44 -5.46
N ILE A 122 -13.76 0.49 -6.21
CA ILE A 122 -12.50 0.66 -6.94
C ILE A 122 -12.70 1.37 -8.30
N LEU A 123 -13.94 1.54 -8.74
CA LEU A 123 -14.23 2.11 -10.07
C LEU A 123 -13.72 3.54 -10.25
N PRO A 124 -13.87 4.47 -9.29
CA PRO A 124 -13.30 5.82 -9.40
C PRO A 124 -11.78 5.80 -9.55
N PHE A 125 -11.09 4.95 -8.76
CA PHE A 125 -9.64 4.77 -8.81
C PHE A 125 -9.18 4.29 -10.18
N ARG A 126 -9.87 3.27 -10.73
CA ARG A 126 -9.58 2.75 -12.08
C ARG A 126 -9.83 3.79 -13.17
N ARG A 127 -10.94 4.52 -13.12
CA ARG A 127 -11.24 5.58 -14.10
C ARG A 127 -10.17 6.67 -14.08
N LEU A 128 -9.75 7.09 -12.89
CA LEU A 128 -8.70 8.09 -12.73
C LEU A 128 -7.36 7.59 -13.29
N ALA A 129 -6.96 6.35 -12.92
CA ALA A 129 -5.74 5.73 -13.40
C ALA A 129 -5.75 5.52 -14.92
N SER A 130 -6.88 5.13 -15.51
CA SER A 130 -7.01 5.01 -16.98
C SER A 130 -6.92 6.37 -17.68
N ARG A 131 -7.44 7.43 -17.06
CA ARG A 131 -7.45 8.78 -17.64
C ARG A 131 -6.08 9.46 -17.56
N TYR A 132 -5.36 9.28 -16.45
CA TYR A 132 -4.13 10.01 -16.16
C TYR A 132 -2.87 9.14 -16.09
N GLY A 133 -2.98 7.83 -16.31
CA GLY A 133 -1.87 6.88 -16.15
C GLY A 133 -0.60 7.29 -16.91
N GLU A 134 -0.73 7.71 -18.18
CA GLU A 134 0.41 8.20 -18.96
C GLU A 134 1.08 9.43 -18.31
N GLN A 135 0.28 10.36 -17.78
CA GLN A 135 0.78 11.54 -17.08
C GLN A 135 1.45 11.17 -15.75
N TRP A 136 0.97 10.13 -15.08
CA TRP A 136 1.61 9.60 -13.87
C TRP A 136 3.00 9.04 -14.17
N TYR A 137 3.16 8.30 -15.28
CA TYR A 137 4.49 7.86 -15.74
C TYR A 137 5.41 9.04 -16.06
N LYS A 138 4.91 10.05 -16.81
CA LYS A 138 5.68 11.27 -17.12
C LYS A 138 6.10 12.01 -15.86
N TYR A 139 5.21 12.11 -14.87
CA TYR A 139 5.51 12.72 -13.58
C TYR A 139 6.57 11.92 -12.80
N ALA A 140 6.42 10.60 -12.72
CA ALA A 140 7.35 9.75 -12.00
C ALA A 140 8.76 9.78 -12.60
N ILE A 141 8.87 9.70 -13.92
CA ILE A 141 10.16 9.72 -14.62
C ILE A 141 10.75 11.13 -14.65
N GLY A 142 9.96 12.12 -15.05
CA GLY A 142 10.45 13.48 -15.28
C GLY A 142 10.59 14.30 -13.99
N ALA A 143 9.50 14.46 -13.24
CA ALA A 143 9.49 15.32 -12.05
C ALA A 143 10.08 14.65 -10.81
N ARG A 144 9.99 13.31 -10.72
CA ARG A 144 10.48 12.53 -9.57
C ARG A 144 11.78 11.78 -9.85
N GLY A 145 12.26 11.75 -11.11
CA GLY A 145 13.54 11.11 -11.47
C GLY A 145 13.57 9.60 -11.24
N LYS A 146 12.40 8.95 -11.15
CA LYS A 146 12.30 7.52 -10.85
C LYS A 146 12.42 6.68 -12.11
N ASP A 147 13.18 5.59 -12.03
CA ASP A 147 13.25 4.59 -13.09
C ASP A 147 12.02 3.65 -13.01
N VAL A 148 10.95 4.03 -13.72
CA VAL A 148 9.65 3.35 -13.67
C VAL A 148 9.43 2.53 -14.93
N LEU A 149 9.30 1.22 -14.77
CA LEU A 149 8.98 0.30 -15.86
C LEU A 149 7.50 0.35 -16.21
N ASN A 150 7.16 0.14 -17.48
CA ASN A 150 5.75 0.04 -17.87
C ASN A 150 5.05 -1.11 -17.12
N GLY A 151 3.91 -0.81 -16.52
CA GLY A 151 3.13 -1.71 -15.66
C GLY A 151 3.57 -1.76 -14.19
N SER A 152 4.61 -1.01 -13.79
CA SER A 152 5.11 -1.05 -12.40
C SER A 152 4.42 -0.07 -11.46
N LEU A 153 3.74 0.97 -11.97
CA LEU A 153 2.96 1.88 -11.14
C LEU A 153 1.80 1.14 -10.47
N ARG A 154 1.65 1.36 -9.16
CA ARG A 154 0.60 0.78 -8.33
C ARG A 154 -0.23 1.88 -7.70
N VAL A 155 -1.53 1.59 -7.55
CA VAL A 155 -2.46 2.40 -6.76
C VAL A 155 -2.95 1.55 -5.59
N VAL A 156 -2.83 2.06 -4.38
CA VAL A 156 -3.27 1.35 -3.17
C VAL A 156 -4.78 1.53 -3.01
N THR A 157 -5.53 0.43 -3.03
CA THR A 157 -7.00 0.42 -2.92
C THR A 157 -7.51 -0.16 -1.60
N SER A 158 -6.64 -0.88 -0.90
CA SER A 158 -6.84 -1.35 0.47
C SER A 158 -5.49 -1.42 1.18
N CYS A 159 -5.48 -1.31 2.50
CA CYS A 159 -4.29 -1.52 3.31
C CYS A 159 -4.64 -2.10 4.68
N THR A 160 -3.75 -2.93 5.22
CA THR A 160 -3.84 -3.48 6.57
C THR A 160 -2.95 -2.67 7.50
N LYS A 161 -3.49 -2.26 8.65
CA LYS A 161 -2.79 -1.47 9.66
C LYS A 161 -2.78 -2.22 10.99
N CYS A 162 -1.63 -2.20 11.66
CA CYS A 162 -1.40 -2.78 12.97
C CYS A 162 -0.47 -1.85 13.77
N THR A 163 -0.45 -2.02 15.08
CA THR A 163 0.45 -1.31 15.99
C THR A 163 1.76 -2.07 16.20
N GLN A 164 1.71 -3.40 16.14
CA GLN A 164 2.85 -4.30 16.28
C GLN A 164 2.78 -5.39 15.22
N TRP A 165 3.94 -5.74 14.66
CA TRP A 165 4.07 -6.80 13.68
C TRP A 165 5.45 -7.45 13.73
N GLY A 166 5.52 -8.69 13.28
CA GLY A 166 6.75 -9.44 13.08
C GLY A 166 6.72 -10.19 11.76
N ILE A 167 7.89 -10.38 11.14
CA ILE A 167 8.02 -11.22 9.94
C ILE A 167 9.14 -12.22 10.14
N ALA A 168 8.88 -13.46 9.75
CA ALA A 168 9.89 -14.52 9.65
C ALA A 168 9.83 -15.15 8.26
N VAL A 169 10.99 -15.50 7.71
CA VAL A 169 11.13 -16.24 6.45
C VAL A 169 12.06 -17.42 6.67
N PHE A 170 11.76 -18.56 6.05
CA PHE A 170 12.55 -19.78 6.13
C PHE A 170 12.54 -20.50 4.78
#